data_AF-A0A2E1VSW3-F1
#
_entry.id   AF-A0A2E1VSW3-F1
#
_cell.length_a   1.000
_cell.length_b   1.000
_cell.length_c   1.000
_cell.angle_alpha   90.00
_cell.angle_beta   90.00
_cell.angle_gamma   90.00
#
_symmetry.space_group_name_H-M   'P 1'
#
loop_
_entity.id
_entity.type
_entity.pdbx_description
1 polymer ?
#
loop_
_entity_poly.entity_id
_entity_poly.type
_entity_poly.pdbx_seq_one_letter_code
_entity_poly.pdbx_strand_id
1 'polypeptide(L)'
;MRLPRALTRLLQRALALLAQVLGVVLLLFLILESGLVGDPAERALGERPSLRRLGEFRVESGEYRRFEARAMELSLVGAPGRVSLIPQGGTELAIEVTGSDQIAKLELEGRTLAELPAALEALPLADDRRLQARLLDAELGALPAIGWHSALRGTRLIVDSRRAAIAPWAEARPAWQRFLHQTGELLRFDFGRSLDGQLVARELSTRSLRSLALALPALLLGTLLALGAAVLAARRPGGRIDRNLGRSAMLVIAVSGVSWVLLLRGLFAAHWSWFPVTAWDPPSLHALLLPILIWAFLATWPDFQVYRQILVGASRAPHLQAARARGLDNGVLWRRHLLQASSAALLAHFVLALPFLVLGSLILEQVFVVPGLGAYLVDAARHADAAVLRATTFLVTLLYLLFQELGDLGSRWLDPRFRGELRS
;
A
#
# COMPACT_ATOMS: atom_id res chain seq x y z
N MET A 1 -16.69 25.97 -30.42
CA MET A 1 -17.22 26.43 -29.11
C MET A 1 -16.09 26.40 -28.10
N ARG A 2 -15.70 27.55 -27.51
CA ARG A 2 -14.70 27.57 -26.43
C ARG A 2 -15.42 27.18 -25.13
N LEU A 3 -14.99 26.09 -24.49
CA LEU A 3 -15.50 25.70 -23.17
C LEU A 3 -15.27 26.86 -22.18
N PRO A 4 -16.17 27.08 -21.20
CA PRO A 4 -15.96 28.06 -20.15
C PRO A 4 -14.63 27.83 -19.44
N ARG A 5 -13.87 28.89 -19.15
CA ARG A 5 -12.54 28.80 -18.48
C ARG A 5 -12.58 28.01 -17.17
N ALA A 6 -13.71 28.09 -16.44
CA ALA A 6 -13.94 27.31 -15.23
C ALA A 6 -14.00 25.80 -15.51
N LEU A 7 -14.73 25.40 -16.56
CA LEU A 7 -14.88 24.00 -16.96
C LEU A 7 -13.55 23.40 -17.43
N THR A 8 -12.73 24.18 -18.17
CA THR A 8 -11.39 23.72 -18.56
C THR A 8 -10.45 23.54 -17.37
N ARG A 9 -10.50 24.42 -16.37
CA ARG A 9 -9.71 24.28 -15.13
C ARG A 9 -10.13 23.05 -14.33
N LEU A 10 -11.44 22.79 -14.22
CA LEU A 10 -11.97 21.61 -13.53
C LEU A 10 -11.57 20.32 -14.24
N LEU A 11 -11.69 20.27 -15.57
CA LEU A 11 -11.28 19.11 -16.38
C LEU A 11 -9.79 18.83 -16.24
N GLN A 12 -8.94 19.85 -16.30
CA GLN A 12 -7.49 19.69 -16.13
C GLN A 12 -7.14 19.12 -14.76
N ARG A 13 -7.80 19.59 -13.69
CA ARG A 13 -7.63 19.04 -12.34
C ARG A 13 -8.08 17.60 -12.24
N ALA A 14 -9.28 17.29 -12.71
CA ALA A 14 -9.80 15.93 -12.71
C ALA A 14 -8.88 14.97 -13.48
N LEU A 15 -8.35 15.40 -14.64
CA LEU A 15 -7.41 14.61 -15.44
C LEU A 15 -6.08 14.39 -14.71
N ALA A 16 -5.54 15.42 -14.04
CA ALA A 16 -4.32 15.31 -13.26
C ALA A 16 -4.46 14.34 -12.09
N LEU A 17 -5.58 14.43 -11.35
CA LEU A 17 -5.90 13.50 -10.26
C LEU A 17 -6.06 12.07 -10.77
N LEU A 18 -6.77 11.88 -11.89
CA LEU A 18 -6.94 10.58 -12.52
C LEU A 18 -5.58 9.97 -12.92
N ALA A 19 -4.69 10.77 -13.52
CA ALA A 19 -3.36 10.32 -13.89
C ALA A 19 -2.52 9.90 -12.69
N GLN A 20 -2.61 10.62 -11.56
CA GLN A 20 -1.92 10.26 -10.32
C GLN A 20 -2.47 8.94 -9.73
N VAL A 21 -3.79 8.79 -9.66
CA VAL A 21 -4.42 7.55 -9.19
C VAL A 21 -4.04 6.37 -10.07
N LEU A 22 -4.16 6.49 -11.40
CA LEU A 22 -3.78 5.44 -12.34
C LEU A 22 -2.30 5.11 -12.27
N GLY A 23 -1.43 6.11 -12.08
CA GLY A 23 0.00 5.91 -11.89
C GLY A 23 0.31 5.06 -10.65
N VAL A 24 -0.35 5.34 -9.53
CA VAL A 24 -0.21 4.53 -8.30
C VAL A 24 -0.77 3.13 -8.49
N VAL A 25 -1.93 2.98 -9.11
CA VAL A 25 -2.54 1.66 -9.37
C VAL A 25 -1.67 0.83 -10.31
N LEU A 26 -1.08 1.44 -11.34
CA LEU A 26 -0.13 0.77 -12.24
C LEU A 26 1.12 0.33 -11.48
N LEU A 27 1.69 1.20 -10.65
CA LEU A 27 2.86 0.85 -9.84
C LEU A 27 2.55 -0.32 -8.89
N LEU A 28 1.39 -0.29 -8.22
CA LEU A 28 0.93 -1.39 -7.37
C LEU A 28 0.78 -2.70 -8.16
N PHE A 29 0.18 -2.65 -9.34
CA PHE A 29 0.05 -3.81 -10.22
C PHE A 29 1.43 -4.37 -10.61
N LEU A 30 2.37 -3.49 -10.97
CA LEU A 30 3.73 -3.90 -11.33
C LEU A 30 4.46 -4.53 -10.15
N ILE A 31 4.34 -3.99 -8.95
CA ILE A 31 5.05 -4.49 -7.76
C ILE A 31 4.41 -5.78 -7.23
N LEU A 32 3.08 -5.83 -7.14
CA LEU A 32 2.37 -6.89 -6.44
C LEU A 32 1.97 -8.05 -7.35
N GLU A 33 1.58 -7.79 -8.60
CA GLU A 33 0.74 -8.70 -9.41
C GLU A 33 1.37 -9.10 -10.76
N SER A 34 2.34 -8.33 -11.25
CA SER A 34 2.97 -8.59 -12.54
C SER A 34 3.83 -9.85 -12.58
N GLY A 35 4.26 -10.34 -11.41
CA GLY A 35 5.25 -11.42 -11.28
C GLY A 35 6.71 -10.95 -11.28
N LEU A 36 6.97 -9.63 -11.42
CA LEU A 36 8.32 -9.07 -11.39
C LEU A 36 9.07 -9.35 -10.07
N VAL A 37 8.34 -9.44 -8.96
CA VAL A 37 8.88 -9.67 -7.61
C VAL A 37 8.58 -11.11 -7.13
N GLY A 38 8.46 -12.05 -8.08
CA GLY A 38 8.07 -13.43 -7.82
C GLY A 38 6.56 -13.68 -7.89
N ASP A 39 6.17 -14.96 -7.86
CA ASP A 39 4.78 -15.38 -7.99
C ASP A 39 3.93 -14.84 -6.81
N PRO A 40 2.89 -14.04 -7.08
CA PRO A 40 2.02 -13.50 -6.02
C PRO A 40 1.34 -14.60 -5.19
N ALA A 41 0.92 -15.70 -5.84
CA ALA A 41 0.19 -16.77 -5.18
C ALA A 41 1.09 -17.60 -4.24
N GLU A 42 2.36 -17.79 -4.61
CA GLU A 42 3.33 -18.47 -3.75
C GLU A 42 3.69 -17.63 -2.52
N ARG A 43 3.86 -16.32 -2.70
CA ARG A 43 4.11 -15.38 -1.59
C ARG A 43 2.95 -15.35 -0.60
N ALA A 44 1.71 -15.37 -1.11
CA ALA A 44 0.50 -15.34 -0.31
C ALA A 44 0.26 -16.63 0.48
N LEU A 45 0.54 -17.80 -0.11
CA LEU A 45 0.22 -19.10 0.50
C LEU A 45 1.36 -19.73 1.31
N GLY A 46 2.58 -19.19 1.24
CA GLY A 46 3.72 -19.66 2.04
C GLY A 46 4.39 -20.93 1.50
N GLU A 47 4.97 -21.75 2.39
CA GLU A 47 5.76 -22.91 1.96
C GLU A 47 4.90 -24.08 1.46
N ARG A 48 5.14 -24.48 0.21
CA ARG A 48 4.61 -25.69 -0.47
C ARG A 48 3.06 -25.81 -0.50
N PRO A 49 2.33 -24.78 -0.96
CA PRO A 49 0.90 -24.92 -1.18
C PRO A 49 0.62 -25.99 -2.23
N SER A 50 -0.49 -26.72 -2.05
CA SER A 50 -0.94 -27.67 -3.07
C SER A 50 -1.28 -26.94 -4.38
N LEU A 51 -1.04 -27.58 -5.53
CA LEU A 51 -1.39 -27.04 -6.85
C LEU A 51 -2.85 -26.57 -6.95
N ARG A 52 -3.75 -27.32 -6.30
CA ARG A 52 -5.16 -26.97 -6.23
C ARG A 52 -5.39 -25.64 -5.52
N ARG A 53 -4.76 -25.45 -4.35
CA ARG A 53 -4.88 -24.20 -3.56
C ARG A 53 -4.32 -23.00 -4.32
N LEU A 54 -3.18 -23.18 -5.01
CA LEU A 54 -2.59 -22.13 -5.86
C LEU A 54 -3.54 -21.72 -6.99
N GLY A 55 -4.13 -22.69 -7.68
CA GLY A 55 -5.06 -22.40 -8.78
C GLY A 55 -6.36 -21.77 -8.32
N GLU A 56 -6.96 -22.25 -7.22
CA GLU A 56 -8.14 -21.66 -6.60
C GLU A 56 -7.87 -20.20 -6.20
N PHE A 57 -6.74 -19.94 -5.52
CA PHE A 57 -6.32 -18.59 -5.15
C PHE A 57 -6.13 -17.66 -6.36
N ARG A 58 -5.55 -18.15 -7.47
CA ARG A 58 -5.37 -17.35 -8.68
C ARG A 58 -6.70 -17.03 -9.39
N VAL A 59 -7.73 -17.85 -9.22
CA VAL A 59 -9.10 -17.50 -9.68
C VAL A 59 -9.69 -16.43 -8.77
N GLU A 60 -9.55 -16.58 -7.44
CA GLU A 60 -10.01 -15.61 -6.45
C GLU A 60 -9.33 -14.23 -6.60
N SER A 61 -8.04 -14.20 -6.94
CA SER A 61 -7.27 -12.97 -7.19
C SER A 61 -7.54 -12.34 -8.57
N GLY A 62 -8.34 -13.01 -9.41
CA GLY A 62 -8.66 -12.57 -10.77
C GLY A 62 -7.52 -12.75 -11.78
N GLU A 63 -6.45 -13.46 -11.42
CA GLU A 63 -5.38 -13.83 -12.34
C GLU A 63 -5.85 -14.84 -13.39
N TYR A 64 -6.62 -15.83 -12.97
CA TYR A 64 -7.20 -16.87 -13.81
C TYR A 64 -8.68 -16.60 -14.05
N ARG A 65 -9.13 -16.81 -15.28
CA ARG A 65 -10.57 -16.81 -15.60
C ARG A 65 -11.21 -18.12 -15.17
N ARG A 66 -10.49 -19.23 -15.36
CA ARG A 66 -10.94 -20.59 -15.03
C ARG A 66 -9.75 -21.41 -14.55
N PHE A 67 -9.98 -22.27 -13.56
CA PHE A 67 -9.01 -23.25 -13.10
C PHE A 67 -9.70 -24.60 -12.91
N GLU A 68 -9.13 -25.64 -13.49
CA GLU A 68 -9.58 -27.02 -13.38
C GLU A 68 -8.50 -27.82 -12.67
N ALA A 69 -8.76 -28.21 -11.42
CA ALA A 69 -7.79 -28.93 -10.61
C ALA A 69 -7.52 -30.36 -11.12
N ARG A 70 -8.46 -30.94 -11.90
CA ARG A 70 -8.43 -32.33 -12.37
C ARG A 70 -8.67 -32.40 -13.88
N ALA A 71 -7.76 -31.85 -14.67
CA ALA A 71 -7.92 -31.84 -16.12
C ALA A 71 -7.47 -33.16 -16.78
N MET A 72 -6.36 -33.72 -16.29
CA MET A 72 -5.76 -34.92 -16.90
C MET A 72 -5.14 -35.83 -15.84
N GLU A 73 -5.14 -37.12 -16.12
CA GLU A 73 -4.40 -38.13 -15.36
C GLU A 73 -3.15 -38.54 -16.13
N LEU A 74 -2.02 -38.58 -15.43
CA LEU A 74 -0.70 -38.93 -15.96
C LEU A 74 -0.18 -40.17 -15.27
N SER A 75 0.21 -41.18 -16.05
CA SER A 75 0.86 -42.39 -15.56
C SER A 75 2.20 -42.61 -16.26
N LEU A 76 3.19 -43.07 -15.49
CA LEU A 76 4.49 -43.43 -16.03
C LEU A 76 4.54 -44.95 -16.22
N VAL A 77 4.73 -45.40 -17.45
CA VAL A 77 4.84 -46.82 -17.83
C VAL A 77 6.28 -47.14 -18.19
N GLY A 78 6.78 -48.31 -17.80
CA GLY A 78 8.15 -48.75 -18.06
C GLY A 78 9.01 -48.84 -16.80
N ALA A 79 10.29 -48.45 -16.89
CA ALA A 79 11.24 -48.56 -15.79
C ALA A 79 10.84 -47.72 -14.56
N PRO A 80 11.00 -48.24 -13.33
CA PRO A 80 10.63 -47.52 -12.11
C PRO A 80 11.41 -46.20 -11.99
N GLY A 81 10.73 -45.14 -11.58
CA GLY A 81 11.32 -43.80 -11.54
C GLY A 81 10.29 -42.70 -11.39
N ARG A 82 10.78 -41.46 -11.50
CA ARG A 82 9.97 -40.24 -11.42
C ARG A 82 10.29 -39.31 -12.59
N VAL A 83 9.25 -38.72 -13.15
CA VAL A 83 9.36 -37.70 -14.19
C VAL A 83 8.81 -36.39 -13.64
N SER A 84 9.55 -35.30 -13.81
CA SER A 84 9.13 -33.95 -13.42
C SER A 84 8.76 -33.15 -14.66
N LEU A 85 7.55 -32.61 -14.66
CA LEU A 85 7.05 -31.67 -15.65
C LEU A 85 7.25 -30.26 -15.10
N ILE A 86 8.06 -29.45 -15.79
CA ILE A 86 8.47 -28.11 -15.37
C ILE A 86 8.17 -27.12 -16.50
N PRO A 87 7.34 -26.10 -16.28
CA PRO A 87 7.15 -25.05 -17.28
C PRO A 87 8.45 -24.25 -17.44
N GLN A 88 8.90 -24.08 -18.69
CA GLN A 88 10.08 -23.27 -19.05
C GLN A 88 9.65 -21.91 -19.63
N GLY A 89 10.61 -21.02 -19.87
CA GLY A 89 10.34 -19.72 -20.48
C GLY A 89 9.64 -19.86 -21.84
N GLY A 90 8.60 -19.05 -22.08
CA GLY A 90 7.76 -19.13 -23.27
C GLY A 90 6.58 -20.07 -23.09
N THR A 91 6.38 -20.97 -24.03
CA THR A 91 5.25 -21.91 -24.16
C THR A 91 5.70 -23.39 -24.07
N GLU A 92 6.98 -23.60 -23.76
CA GLU A 92 7.60 -24.91 -23.61
C GLU A 92 7.39 -25.52 -22.22
N LEU A 93 7.26 -26.84 -22.19
CA LEU A 93 7.26 -27.65 -20.97
C LEU A 93 8.44 -28.62 -21.02
N ALA A 94 9.35 -28.51 -20.05
CA ALA A 94 10.47 -29.42 -19.88
C ALA A 94 10.04 -30.64 -19.06
N ILE A 95 10.52 -31.80 -19.48
CA ILE A 95 10.17 -33.10 -18.93
C ILE A 95 11.48 -33.78 -18.56
N GLU A 96 11.76 -33.78 -17.27
CA GLU A 96 13.03 -34.24 -16.70
C GLU A 96 12.84 -35.60 -16.05
N VAL A 97 13.70 -36.55 -16.39
CA VAL A 97 13.71 -37.88 -15.81
C VAL A 97 14.66 -37.91 -14.62
N THR A 98 14.17 -38.30 -13.44
CA THR A 98 14.98 -38.31 -12.21
C THR A 98 16.15 -39.28 -12.34
N GLY A 99 17.38 -38.79 -12.23
CA GLY A 99 18.60 -39.60 -12.33
C GLY A 99 19.16 -39.74 -13.77
N SER A 100 18.61 -39.00 -14.73
CA SER A 100 19.13 -38.87 -16.09
C SER A 100 19.39 -37.41 -16.42
N ASP A 101 20.37 -37.13 -17.27
CA ASP A 101 20.66 -35.79 -17.79
C ASP A 101 19.81 -35.45 -19.03
N GLN A 102 18.89 -36.35 -19.41
CA GLN A 102 18.01 -36.19 -20.56
C GLN A 102 16.80 -35.33 -20.20
N ILE A 103 16.66 -34.19 -20.90
CA ILE A 103 15.54 -33.26 -20.79
C ILE A 103 14.76 -33.28 -22.10
N ALA A 104 13.54 -33.82 -22.07
CA ALA A 104 12.63 -33.71 -23.20
C ALA A 104 11.88 -32.38 -23.13
N LYS A 105 11.59 -31.78 -24.30
CA LYS A 105 10.84 -30.52 -24.40
C LYS A 105 9.57 -30.74 -25.18
N LEU A 106 8.47 -30.16 -24.70
CA LEU A 106 7.18 -30.18 -25.37
C LEU A 106 6.67 -28.76 -25.59
N GLU A 107 6.45 -28.40 -26.85
CA GLU A 107 5.85 -27.13 -27.25
C GLU A 107 4.33 -27.21 -27.12
N LEU A 108 3.73 -26.32 -26.30
CA LEU A 108 2.29 -26.33 -26.01
C LEU A 108 1.50 -25.33 -26.86
N GLU A 109 2.17 -24.37 -27.51
CA GLU A 109 1.49 -23.40 -28.36
C GLU A 109 0.86 -24.07 -29.59
N GLY A 110 -0.37 -23.67 -29.92
CA GLY A 110 -1.12 -24.20 -31.07
C GLY A 110 -1.73 -25.60 -30.88
N ARG A 111 -1.49 -26.27 -29.75
CA ARG A 111 -2.05 -27.60 -29.45
C ARG A 111 -3.31 -27.54 -28.58
N THR A 112 -4.15 -28.56 -28.69
CA THR A 112 -5.29 -28.77 -27.79
C THR A 112 -5.00 -29.81 -26.72
N LEU A 113 -5.79 -29.84 -25.64
CA LEU A 113 -5.66 -30.88 -24.61
C LEU A 113 -5.89 -32.28 -25.16
N ALA A 114 -6.72 -32.44 -26.21
CA ALA A 114 -6.95 -33.72 -26.88
C ALA A 114 -5.71 -34.28 -27.61
N GLU A 115 -4.80 -33.40 -28.04
CA GLU A 115 -3.57 -33.78 -28.74
C GLU A 115 -2.42 -34.12 -27.79
N LEU A 116 -2.51 -33.72 -26.52
CA LEU A 116 -1.45 -33.92 -25.53
C LEU A 116 -1.13 -35.40 -25.23
N PRO A 117 -2.11 -36.32 -25.10
CA PRO A 117 -1.81 -37.73 -24.89
C PRO A 117 -0.85 -38.33 -25.91
N ALA A 118 -1.13 -38.13 -27.20
CA ALA A 118 -0.28 -38.62 -28.28
C ALA A 118 1.08 -37.92 -28.30
N ALA A 119 1.11 -36.63 -28.00
CA ALA A 119 2.34 -35.85 -27.93
C ALA A 119 3.28 -36.30 -26.80
N LEU A 120 2.73 -36.60 -25.63
CA LEU A 120 3.48 -37.02 -24.45
C LEU A 120 4.01 -38.45 -24.60
N GLU A 121 3.24 -39.34 -25.23
CA GLU A 121 3.67 -40.72 -25.50
C GLU A 121 4.79 -40.79 -26.54
N ALA A 122 4.85 -39.84 -27.47
CA ALA A 122 5.88 -39.75 -28.51
C ALA A 122 7.22 -39.17 -28.01
N LEU A 123 7.32 -38.73 -26.76
CA LEU A 123 8.54 -38.11 -26.25
C LEU A 123 9.66 -39.14 -26.01
N PRO A 124 10.90 -38.84 -26.41
CA PRO A 124 12.03 -39.71 -26.13
C PRO A 124 12.45 -39.55 -24.66
N LEU A 125 12.04 -40.50 -23.81
CA LEU A 125 12.44 -40.56 -22.39
C LEU A 125 13.48 -41.68 -22.16
N ALA A 126 14.32 -41.49 -21.14
CA ALA A 126 15.33 -42.46 -20.76
C ALA A 126 14.72 -43.78 -20.24
N ASP A 127 15.44 -44.89 -20.44
CA ASP A 127 15.10 -46.23 -19.92
C ASP A 127 13.76 -46.82 -20.43
N ASP A 128 13.39 -46.53 -21.69
CA ASP A 128 12.12 -46.96 -22.35
C ASP A 128 10.86 -46.59 -21.53
N ARG A 129 10.96 -45.52 -20.76
CA ARG A 129 9.82 -44.94 -20.03
C ARG A 129 8.88 -44.27 -21.02
N ARG A 130 7.57 -44.39 -20.80
CA ARG A 130 6.54 -43.70 -21.57
C ARG A 130 5.59 -42.96 -20.64
N LEU A 131 5.31 -41.71 -20.96
CA LEU A 131 4.34 -40.91 -20.24
C LEU A 131 2.97 -41.08 -20.91
N GLN A 132 2.07 -41.82 -20.26
CA GLN A 132 0.70 -41.95 -20.72
C GLN A 132 -0.15 -40.86 -20.06
N ALA A 133 -1.02 -40.24 -20.85
CA ALA A 133 -1.91 -39.20 -20.38
C ALA A 133 -3.35 -39.51 -20.79
N ARG A 134 -4.30 -39.29 -19.89
CA ARG A 134 -5.72 -39.50 -20.14
C ARG A 134 -6.51 -38.28 -19.67
N LEU A 135 -7.30 -37.70 -20.57
CA LEU A 135 -8.29 -36.67 -20.24
C LEU A 135 -9.32 -37.25 -19.27
N LEU A 136 -9.55 -36.55 -18.16
CA LEU A 136 -10.54 -36.95 -17.17
C LEU A 136 -11.95 -36.55 -17.58
N ASP A 137 -12.07 -35.50 -18.39
CA ASP A 137 -13.31 -35.00 -18.96
C ASP A 137 -13.11 -34.70 -20.46
N ALA A 138 -13.97 -35.25 -21.29
CA ALA A 138 -13.90 -35.09 -22.74
C ALA A 138 -14.22 -33.66 -23.19
N GLU A 139 -15.03 -32.91 -22.42
CA GLU A 139 -15.38 -31.52 -22.72
C GLU A 139 -14.16 -30.59 -22.66
N LEU A 140 -13.14 -30.96 -21.88
CA LEU A 140 -11.88 -30.22 -21.78
C LEU A 140 -11.00 -30.38 -23.01
N GLY A 141 -11.27 -31.36 -23.90
CA GLY A 141 -10.40 -31.70 -25.03
C GLY A 141 -10.17 -30.54 -26.01
N ALA A 142 -11.16 -29.66 -26.19
CA ALA A 142 -11.09 -28.49 -27.07
C ALA A 142 -10.28 -27.32 -26.49
N LEU A 143 -9.91 -27.38 -25.20
CA LEU A 143 -9.16 -26.31 -24.55
C LEU A 143 -7.71 -26.28 -25.03
N PRO A 144 -7.08 -25.10 -25.06
CA PRO A 144 -5.70 -24.97 -25.48
C PRO A 144 -4.75 -25.59 -24.45
N ALA A 145 -3.76 -26.34 -24.94
CA ALA A 145 -2.77 -27.04 -24.13
C ALA A 145 -1.90 -26.10 -23.28
N ILE A 146 -1.73 -24.85 -23.72
CA ILE A 146 -0.98 -23.82 -22.99
C ILE A 146 -1.52 -23.56 -21.57
N GLY A 147 -2.76 -23.94 -21.29
CA GLY A 147 -3.30 -23.84 -19.93
C GLY A 147 -2.60 -24.75 -18.91
N TRP A 148 -1.89 -25.80 -19.34
CA TRP A 148 -0.98 -26.55 -18.46
C TRP A 148 0.21 -25.74 -18.02
N HIS A 149 0.84 -24.99 -18.94
CA HIS A 149 1.94 -24.08 -18.61
C HIS A 149 1.51 -23.06 -17.57
N SER A 150 0.33 -22.48 -17.78
CA SER A 150 -0.27 -21.54 -16.82
C SER A 150 -0.56 -22.20 -15.48
N ALA A 151 -1.21 -23.37 -15.46
CA ALA A 151 -1.57 -24.05 -14.22
C ALA A 151 -0.36 -24.48 -13.38
N LEU A 152 0.75 -24.84 -14.03
CA LEU A 152 1.98 -25.29 -13.39
C LEU A 152 2.96 -24.16 -13.08
N ARG A 153 2.65 -22.90 -13.39
CA ARG A 153 3.52 -21.74 -13.13
C ARG A 153 4.04 -21.72 -11.68
N GLY A 154 5.37 -21.60 -11.54
CA GLY A 154 6.08 -21.60 -10.25
C GLY A 154 6.31 -22.99 -9.64
N THR A 155 5.70 -24.03 -10.22
CA THR A 155 5.66 -25.37 -9.62
C THR A 155 6.15 -26.45 -10.59
N ARG A 156 6.43 -27.64 -10.05
CA ARG A 156 6.72 -28.85 -10.83
C ARG A 156 5.70 -29.92 -10.52
N LEU A 157 5.21 -30.60 -11.56
CA LEU A 157 4.35 -31.77 -11.40
C LEU A 157 5.22 -33.02 -11.45
N ILE A 158 5.20 -33.83 -10.40
CA ILE A 158 5.98 -35.07 -10.31
C ILE A 158 5.03 -36.24 -10.60
N VAL A 159 5.39 -37.05 -11.59
CA VAL A 159 4.71 -38.30 -11.95
C VAL A 159 5.59 -39.46 -11.51
N ASP A 160 5.04 -40.37 -10.70
CA ASP A 160 5.75 -41.55 -10.19
C ASP A 160 5.22 -42.82 -10.88
N SER A 161 6.10 -43.74 -11.24
CA SER A 161 5.75 -45.08 -11.74
C SER A 161 4.72 -45.83 -10.88
N ARG A 162 4.66 -45.56 -9.57
CA ARG A 162 3.76 -46.26 -8.64
C ARG A 162 2.39 -45.61 -8.49
N ARG A 163 2.21 -44.37 -8.92
CA ARG A 163 0.96 -43.62 -8.69
C ARG A 163 0.72 -42.62 -9.81
N ALA A 164 -0.47 -42.68 -10.40
CA ALA A 164 -0.92 -41.68 -11.35
C ALA A 164 -0.99 -40.29 -10.71
N ALA A 165 -0.49 -39.29 -11.43
CA ALA A 165 -0.55 -37.89 -11.03
C ALA A 165 -1.74 -37.21 -11.72
N ILE A 166 -2.35 -36.23 -11.04
CA ILE A 166 -3.42 -35.44 -11.63
C ILE A 166 -2.85 -34.08 -12.03
N ALA A 167 -2.95 -33.77 -13.32
CA ALA A 167 -2.51 -32.50 -13.88
C ALA A 167 -3.67 -31.49 -13.91
N PRO A 168 -3.46 -30.27 -13.40
CA PRO A 168 -4.44 -29.19 -13.50
C PRO A 168 -4.36 -28.45 -14.85
N TRP A 169 -5.38 -27.64 -15.15
CA TRP A 169 -5.42 -26.73 -16.30
C TRP A 169 -5.94 -25.35 -15.87
N ALA A 170 -5.45 -24.27 -16.49
CA ALA A 170 -5.83 -22.91 -16.15
C ALA A 170 -5.96 -22.01 -17.39
N GLU A 171 -6.95 -21.12 -17.40
CA GLU A 171 -7.06 -20.02 -18.36
C GLU A 171 -6.53 -18.73 -17.73
N ALA A 172 -5.27 -18.39 -18.01
CA ALA A 172 -4.67 -17.17 -17.49
C ALA A 172 -5.17 -15.92 -18.23
N ARG A 173 -5.46 -14.84 -17.49
CA ARG A 173 -5.79 -13.55 -18.11
C ARG A 173 -4.51 -12.82 -18.56
N PRO A 174 -4.52 -12.19 -19.75
CA PRO A 174 -3.45 -11.28 -20.16
C PRO A 174 -3.22 -10.18 -19.12
N ALA A 175 -1.98 -9.72 -18.99
CA ALA A 175 -1.60 -8.71 -17.98
C ALA A 175 -2.47 -7.44 -18.03
N TRP A 176 -2.79 -6.94 -19.22
CA TRP A 176 -3.66 -5.78 -19.39
C TRP A 176 -5.10 -6.03 -18.92
N GLN A 177 -5.64 -7.25 -19.11
CA GLN A 177 -6.96 -7.61 -18.60
C GLN A 177 -6.97 -7.70 -17.07
N ARG A 178 -5.91 -8.26 -16.48
CA ARG A 178 -5.73 -8.28 -15.01
C ARG A 178 -5.72 -6.85 -14.45
N PHE A 179 -4.92 -5.97 -15.05
CA PHE A 179 -4.86 -4.57 -14.66
C PHE A 179 -6.21 -3.86 -14.75
N LEU A 180 -6.93 -4.00 -15.87
CA LEU A 180 -8.25 -3.36 -16.04
C LEU A 180 -9.30 -3.90 -15.07
N HIS A 181 -9.30 -5.21 -14.84
CA HIS A 181 -10.20 -5.85 -13.88
C HIS A 181 -9.97 -5.32 -12.47
N GLN A 182 -8.73 -5.38 -11.99
CA GLN A 182 -8.36 -4.92 -10.65
C GLN A 182 -8.58 -3.41 -10.48
N THR A 183 -8.28 -2.61 -11.50
CA THR A 183 -8.58 -1.17 -11.47
C THR A 183 -10.09 -0.94 -11.35
N GLY A 184 -10.90 -1.72 -12.08
CA GLY A 184 -12.36 -1.67 -11.98
C GLY A 184 -12.89 -2.03 -10.59
N GLU A 185 -12.30 -3.03 -9.93
CA GLU A 185 -12.63 -3.40 -8.55
C GLU A 185 -12.28 -2.29 -7.56
N LEU A 186 -11.06 -1.72 -7.65
CA LEU A 186 -10.63 -0.61 -6.81
C LEU A 186 -11.52 0.62 -6.95
N LEU A 187 -11.91 0.97 -8.18
CA LEU A 187 -12.81 2.10 -8.44
C LEU A 187 -14.23 1.88 -7.89
N ARG A 188 -14.65 0.62 -7.71
CA ARG A 188 -15.92 0.25 -7.06
C ARG A 188 -15.79 0.11 -5.54
N PHE A 189 -14.61 0.37 -4.98
CA PHE A 189 -14.26 0.11 -3.58
C PHE A 189 -14.45 -1.37 -3.19
N ASP A 190 -14.34 -2.28 -4.16
CA ASP A 190 -14.24 -3.70 -3.90
C ASP A 190 -12.77 -4.08 -3.74
N PHE A 191 -12.38 -4.29 -2.50
CA PHE A 191 -11.00 -4.62 -2.13
C PHE A 191 -10.78 -6.13 -2.00
N GLY A 192 -11.82 -6.94 -2.18
CA GLY A 192 -11.76 -8.38 -1.96
C GLY A 192 -11.57 -8.76 -0.48
N ARG A 193 -10.92 -9.91 -0.29
CA ARG A 193 -10.68 -10.53 1.03
C ARG A 193 -9.19 -10.58 1.34
N SER A 194 -8.84 -10.44 2.61
CA SER A 194 -7.48 -10.69 3.12
C SER A 194 -7.17 -12.18 3.09
N LEU A 195 -5.90 -12.54 3.34
CA LEU A 195 -5.49 -13.95 3.47
C LEU A 195 -6.24 -14.69 4.59
N ASP A 196 -6.67 -13.96 5.62
CA ASP A 196 -7.51 -14.47 6.71
C ASP A 196 -8.99 -14.65 6.33
N GLY A 197 -9.34 -14.38 5.06
CA GLY A 197 -10.70 -14.49 4.52
C GLY A 197 -11.65 -13.35 4.92
N GLN A 198 -11.17 -12.34 5.67
CA GLN A 198 -11.97 -11.20 6.10
C GLN A 198 -12.12 -10.18 4.95
N LEU A 199 -13.25 -9.47 4.92
CA LEU A 199 -13.47 -8.40 3.94
C LEU A 199 -12.55 -7.21 4.23
N VAL A 200 -11.66 -6.89 3.29
CA VAL A 200 -10.65 -5.83 3.46
C VAL A 200 -11.31 -4.48 3.69
N ALA A 201 -12.40 -4.16 2.98
CA ALA A 201 -13.16 -2.92 3.17
C ALA A 201 -13.64 -2.74 4.62
N ARG A 202 -14.08 -3.82 5.27
CA ARG A 202 -14.56 -3.81 6.65
C ARG A 202 -13.40 -3.56 7.61
N GLU A 203 -12.29 -4.28 7.47
CA GLU A 203 -11.09 -4.09 8.28
C GLU A 203 -10.53 -2.67 8.12
N LEU A 204 -10.49 -2.14 6.89
CA LEU A 204 -10.04 -0.77 6.65
C LEU A 204 -10.89 0.25 7.39
N SER A 205 -12.23 0.11 7.33
CA SER A 205 -13.15 1.04 7.99
C SER A 205 -13.10 0.96 9.52
N THR A 206 -12.97 -0.23 10.10
CA THR A 206 -12.95 -0.39 11.56
C THR A 206 -11.63 0.05 12.14
N ARG A 207 -10.51 -0.31 11.48
CA ARG A 207 -9.17 0.04 11.95
C ARG A 207 -8.83 1.51 11.71
N SER A 208 -9.39 2.15 10.67
CA SER A 208 -9.19 3.58 10.42
C SER A 208 -9.74 4.44 11.55
N LEU A 209 -10.92 4.08 12.07
CA LEU A 209 -11.53 4.77 13.20
C LEU A 209 -10.68 4.65 14.47
N ARG A 210 -10.00 3.51 14.66
CA ARG A 210 -9.08 3.31 15.80
C ARG A 210 -7.82 4.14 15.66
N SER A 211 -7.24 4.18 14.45
CA SER A 211 -6.12 5.07 14.14
C SER A 211 -6.50 6.54 14.32
N LEU A 212 -7.71 6.93 13.90
CA LEU A 212 -8.23 8.29 14.06
C LEU A 212 -8.35 8.69 15.53
N ALA A 213 -8.79 7.79 16.40
CA ALA A 213 -8.89 8.04 17.84
C ALA A 213 -7.54 8.40 18.48
N LEU A 214 -6.43 7.89 17.92
CA LEU A 214 -5.08 8.24 18.35
C LEU A 214 -4.54 9.49 17.62
N ALA A 215 -4.71 9.52 16.30
CA ALA A 215 -4.10 10.50 15.42
C ALA A 215 -4.74 11.89 15.54
N LEU A 216 -6.05 11.99 15.68
CA LEU A 216 -6.76 13.25 15.77
C LEU A 216 -6.34 14.09 17.00
N PRO A 217 -6.40 13.57 18.24
CA PRO A 217 -5.95 14.34 19.41
C PRO A 217 -4.45 14.63 19.36
N ALA A 218 -3.63 13.70 18.84
CA ALA A 218 -2.20 13.92 18.66
C ALA A 218 -1.90 15.05 17.67
N LEU A 219 -2.60 15.09 16.54
CA LEU A 219 -2.47 16.13 15.53
C LEU A 219 -2.87 17.49 16.09
N LEU A 220 -4.01 17.57 16.76
CA LEU A 220 -4.52 18.83 17.33
C LEU A 220 -3.56 19.36 18.39
N LEU A 221 -3.13 18.50 19.33
CA LEU A 221 -2.22 18.89 20.39
C LEU A 221 -0.83 19.26 19.83
N GLY A 222 -0.28 18.44 18.95
CA GLY A 222 1.02 18.68 18.32
C GLY A 222 1.04 19.97 17.50
N THR A 223 0.00 20.20 16.69
CA THR A 223 -0.14 21.44 15.91
C THR A 223 -0.27 22.66 16.83
N LEU A 224 -1.06 22.57 17.89
CA LEU A 224 -1.23 23.66 18.85
C LEU A 224 0.09 24.02 19.54
N LEU A 225 0.83 23.01 20.00
CA LEU A 225 2.15 23.18 20.64
C LEU A 225 3.18 23.75 19.66
N ALA A 226 3.26 23.19 18.45
CA ALA A 226 4.17 23.63 17.40
C ALA A 226 3.90 25.08 16.98
N LEU A 227 2.64 25.41 16.71
CA LEU A 227 2.23 26.75 16.30
C LEU A 227 2.44 27.75 17.45
N GLY A 228 2.10 27.38 18.68
CA GLY A 228 2.35 28.20 19.87
C GLY A 228 3.83 28.50 20.06
N ALA A 229 4.69 27.48 20.00
CA ALA A 229 6.14 27.63 20.06
C ALA A 229 6.68 28.49 18.91
N ALA A 230 6.18 28.28 17.68
CA ALA A 230 6.60 29.02 16.50
C ALA A 230 6.21 30.51 16.58
N VAL A 231 5.00 30.81 17.08
CA VAL A 231 4.56 32.18 17.34
C VAL A 231 5.45 32.85 18.39
N LEU A 232 5.77 32.15 19.49
CA LEU A 232 6.66 32.67 20.53
C LEU A 232 8.07 32.95 19.99
N ALA A 233 8.61 32.05 19.17
CA ALA A 233 9.90 32.22 18.50
C ALA A 233 9.89 33.39 17.51
N ALA A 234 8.82 33.51 16.72
CA ALA A 234 8.70 34.52 15.68
C ALA A 234 8.55 35.95 16.26
N ARG A 235 8.01 36.11 17.48
CA ARG A 235 7.89 37.43 18.16
C ARG A 235 9.21 38.19 18.23
N ARG A 236 10.33 37.49 18.43
CA ARG A 236 11.68 38.06 18.48
C ARG A 236 12.64 37.15 17.71
N PRO A 237 12.69 37.25 16.37
CA PRO A 237 13.55 36.41 15.56
C PRO A 237 15.01 36.57 15.97
N GLY A 238 15.71 35.45 16.16
CA GLY A 238 17.09 35.43 16.66
C GLY A 238 17.22 35.69 18.17
N GLY A 239 16.14 35.89 18.92
CA GLY A 239 16.16 36.07 20.38
C GLY A 239 16.48 34.78 21.17
N ARG A 240 16.58 34.88 22.50
CA ARG A 240 16.90 33.71 23.36
C ARG A 240 15.88 32.58 23.24
N ILE A 241 14.58 32.91 23.23
CA ILE A 241 13.49 31.93 23.10
C ILE A 241 13.59 31.20 21.75
N ASP A 242 13.74 31.97 20.67
CA ASP A 242 13.89 31.44 19.32
C ASP A 242 15.07 30.46 19.20
N ARG A 243 16.25 30.89 19.67
CA ARG A 243 17.46 30.05 19.64
C ARG A 243 17.35 28.79 20.49
N ASN A 244 16.73 28.89 21.67
CA ASN A 244 16.57 27.73 22.55
C ASN A 244 15.57 26.73 21.97
N LEU A 245 14.40 27.18 21.49
CA LEU A 245 13.44 26.31 20.82
C LEU A 245 14.02 25.67 19.55
N GLY A 246 14.77 26.43 18.76
CA GLY A 246 15.50 25.92 17.60
C GLY A 246 16.51 24.82 17.95
N ARG A 247 17.28 25.02 19.03
CA ARG A 247 18.22 23.99 19.54
C ARG A 247 17.48 22.75 20.04
N SER A 248 16.41 22.92 20.82
CA SER A 248 15.58 21.82 21.29
C SER A 248 14.98 21.02 20.14
N ALA A 249 14.46 21.69 19.12
CA ALA A 249 13.95 21.05 17.92
C ALA A 249 15.03 20.21 17.24
N MET A 250 16.23 20.78 17.07
CA MET A 250 17.34 20.09 16.42
C MET A 250 17.82 18.86 17.23
N LEU A 251 17.86 18.94 18.57
CA LEU A 251 18.19 17.81 19.43
C LEU A 251 17.17 16.68 19.34
N VAL A 252 15.87 17.01 19.34
CA VAL A 252 14.81 15.99 19.27
C VAL A 252 14.79 15.33 17.90
N ILE A 253 14.90 16.12 16.82
CA ILE A 253 14.89 15.62 15.44
C ILE A 253 16.15 14.80 15.11
N ALA A 254 17.29 15.11 15.74
CA ALA A 254 18.54 14.37 15.53
C ALA A 254 18.47 12.90 16.01
N VAL A 255 17.60 12.61 16.97
CA VAL A 255 17.38 11.25 17.46
C VAL A 255 16.25 10.59 16.66
N SER A 256 16.40 9.31 16.32
CA SER A 256 15.34 8.55 15.63
C SER A 256 14.03 8.59 16.41
N GLY A 257 12.92 8.87 15.74
CA GLY A 257 11.60 8.91 16.36
C GLY A 257 11.22 7.60 17.06
N VAL A 258 11.66 6.46 16.53
CA VAL A 258 11.46 5.15 17.17
C VAL A 258 12.14 5.10 18.54
N SER A 259 13.35 5.64 18.67
CA SER A 259 14.08 5.68 19.94
C SER A 259 13.36 6.51 20.98
N TRP A 260 12.79 7.66 20.61
CA TRP A 260 11.94 8.45 21.51
C TRP A 260 10.71 7.70 21.96
N VAL A 261 10.01 7.03 21.03
CA VAL A 261 8.83 6.23 21.35
C VAL A 261 9.16 5.14 22.36
N LEU A 262 10.25 4.38 22.14
CA LEU A 262 10.68 3.31 23.04
C LEU A 262 11.15 3.86 24.40
N LEU A 263 11.91 4.96 24.41
CA LEU A 263 12.40 5.59 25.64
C LEU A 263 11.24 6.12 26.50
N LEU A 264 10.31 6.88 25.90
CA LEU A 264 9.20 7.47 26.63
C LEU A 264 8.22 6.39 27.10
N ARG A 265 7.94 5.37 26.29
CA ARG A 265 7.18 4.20 26.74
C ARG A 265 7.89 3.50 27.90
N GLY A 266 9.19 3.24 27.79
CA GLY A 266 9.98 2.59 28.84
C GLY A 266 9.98 3.37 30.14
N LEU A 267 10.12 4.70 30.09
CA LEU A 267 10.15 5.54 31.28
C LEU A 267 8.77 5.64 31.94
N PHE A 268 7.74 6.01 31.19
CA PHE A 268 6.42 6.33 31.73
C PHE A 268 5.54 5.10 31.97
N ALA A 269 5.65 4.05 31.15
CA ALA A 269 4.85 2.84 31.29
C ALA A 269 5.59 1.72 32.03
N ALA A 270 6.87 1.46 31.72
CA ALA A 270 7.59 0.33 32.32
C ALA A 270 8.27 0.67 33.65
N HIS A 271 8.94 1.82 33.73
CA HIS A 271 9.71 2.18 34.93
C HIS A 271 8.85 2.84 36.01
N TRP A 272 8.07 3.88 35.65
CA TRP A 272 7.24 4.60 36.61
C TRP A 272 5.81 4.07 36.74
N SER A 273 5.36 3.19 35.83
CA SER A 273 4.01 2.60 35.84
C SER A 273 2.88 3.63 35.91
N TRP A 274 3.11 4.86 35.40
CA TRP A 274 2.07 5.90 35.37
C TRP A 274 0.98 5.57 34.34
N PHE A 275 1.35 4.86 33.29
CA PHE A 275 0.48 4.45 32.20
C PHE A 275 0.62 2.95 31.92
N PRO A 276 -0.43 2.29 31.39
CA PRO A 276 -0.32 0.91 30.98
C PRO A 276 0.60 0.75 29.77
N VAL A 277 1.18 -0.44 29.65
CA VAL A 277 2.12 -0.80 28.58
C VAL A 277 1.42 -0.97 27.22
N THR A 278 0.16 -1.37 27.24
CA THR A 278 -0.72 -1.53 26.07
C THR A 278 -1.83 -0.48 26.10
N ALA A 279 -2.24 -0.02 24.92
CA ALA A 279 -3.22 1.07 24.81
C ALA A 279 -4.66 0.59 24.51
N TRP A 280 -4.86 -0.69 24.17
CA TRP A 280 -6.11 -1.15 23.56
C TRP A 280 -6.77 -2.40 24.19
N ASP A 281 -6.17 -3.01 25.22
CA ASP A 281 -6.74 -4.19 25.88
C ASP A 281 -6.69 -4.07 27.43
N PRO A 282 -7.79 -3.62 28.08
CA PRO A 282 -8.98 -2.98 27.50
C PRO A 282 -8.70 -1.53 27.05
N PRO A 283 -9.43 -1.00 26.05
CA PRO A 283 -9.24 0.38 25.61
C PRO A 283 -9.71 1.34 26.71
N SER A 284 -8.79 2.14 27.25
CA SER A 284 -9.10 3.18 28.23
C SER A 284 -8.51 4.52 27.78
N LEU A 285 -9.18 5.61 28.11
CA LEU A 285 -8.69 6.97 27.81
C LEU A 285 -7.31 7.20 28.44
N HIS A 286 -7.07 6.66 29.63
CA HIS A 286 -5.78 6.70 30.30
C HIS A 286 -4.68 5.98 29.49
N ALA A 287 -4.99 4.81 28.94
CA ALA A 287 -4.06 4.04 28.13
C ALA A 287 -3.71 4.70 26.79
N LEU A 288 -4.66 5.43 26.18
CA LEU A 288 -4.44 6.18 24.95
C LEU A 288 -3.66 7.49 25.17
N LEU A 289 -3.66 8.02 26.38
CA LEU A 289 -3.06 9.33 26.65
C LEU A 289 -1.54 9.34 26.42
N LEU A 290 -0.84 8.29 26.82
CA LEU A 290 0.61 8.18 26.61
C LEU A 290 1.01 8.17 25.11
N PRO A 291 0.46 7.30 24.25
CA PRO A 291 0.81 7.34 22.82
C PRO A 291 0.38 8.65 22.15
N ILE A 292 -0.73 9.28 22.57
CA ILE A 292 -1.13 10.62 22.08
C ILE A 292 -0.10 11.68 22.45
N LEU A 293 0.35 11.72 23.71
CA LEU A 293 1.35 12.68 24.17
C LEU A 293 2.70 12.48 23.48
N ILE A 294 3.13 11.22 23.33
CA ILE A 294 4.36 10.90 22.61
C ILE A 294 4.25 11.35 21.16
N TRP A 295 3.15 11.03 20.46
CA TRP A 295 2.96 11.50 19.08
C TRP A 295 2.98 13.02 18.99
N ALA A 296 2.20 13.72 19.82
CA ALA A 296 2.15 15.17 19.85
C ALA A 296 3.54 15.77 20.09
N PHE A 297 4.31 15.21 21.03
CA PHE A 297 5.69 15.64 21.31
C PHE A 297 6.60 15.48 20.09
N LEU A 298 6.59 14.31 19.43
CA LEU A 298 7.41 14.07 18.25
C LEU A 298 7.02 14.95 17.06
N ALA A 299 5.72 15.15 16.82
CA ALA A 299 5.21 15.99 15.74
C ALA A 299 5.49 17.48 15.97
N THR A 300 5.55 17.93 17.24
CA THR A 300 5.72 19.34 17.60
C THR A 300 6.98 19.96 17.00
N TRP A 301 8.11 19.25 16.99
CA TRP A 301 9.41 19.84 16.65
C TRP A 301 9.66 20.05 15.15
N PRO A 302 9.36 19.08 14.26
CA PRO A 302 9.39 19.31 12.81
C PRO A 302 8.41 20.41 12.39
N ASP A 303 7.17 20.38 12.91
CA ASP A 303 6.15 21.38 12.58
C ASP A 303 6.53 22.75 13.09
N PHE A 304 7.10 22.85 14.30
CA PHE A 304 7.64 24.10 14.84
C PHE A 304 8.65 24.73 13.87
N GLN A 305 9.56 23.96 13.30
CA GLN A 305 10.58 24.48 12.37
C GLN A 305 9.93 25.07 11.11
N VAL A 306 8.96 24.36 10.53
CA VAL A 306 8.26 24.82 9.32
C VAL A 306 7.41 26.05 9.62
N TYR A 307 6.58 26.00 10.67
CA TYR A 307 5.75 27.14 11.08
C TYR A 307 6.58 28.37 11.44
N ARG A 308 7.72 28.17 12.11
CA ARG A 308 8.67 29.25 12.41
C ARG A 308 9.22 29.87 11.14
N GLN A 309 9.64 29.07 10.15
CA GLN A 309 10.14 29.58 8.87
C GLN A 309 9.06 30.42 8.16
N ILE A 310 7.82 29.94 8.13
CA ILE A 310 6.68 30.65 7.54
C ILE A 310 6.44 31.98 8.27
N LEU A 311 6.35 31.97 9.60
CA LEU A 311 6.04 33.17 10.40
C LEU A 311 7.18 34.20 10.38
N VAL A 312 8.43 33.75 10.54
CA VAL A 312 9.60 34.65 10.47
C VAL A 312 9.75 35.21 9.06
N GLY A 313 9.53 34.40 8.02
CA GLY A 313 9.53 34.85 6.62
C GLY A 313 8.46 35.91 6.37
N ALA A 314 7.22 35.65 6.80
CA ALA A 314 6.11 36.60 6.67
C ALA A 314 6.39 37.91 7.44
N SER A 315 7.04 37.86 8.60
CA SER A 315 7.36 39.05 9.41
C SER A 315 8.28 40.05 8.70
N ARG A 316 9.00 39.60 7.65
CA ARG A 316 9.90 40.41 6.83
C ARG A 316 9.20 41.02 5.61
N ALA A 317 7.91 40.78 5.40
CA ALA A 317 7.21 41.32 4.23
C ALA A 317 7.15 42.86 4.26
N PRO A 318 7.32 43.56 3.11
CA PRO A 318 7.42 45.04 3.07
C PRO A 318 6.22 45.76 3.68
N HIS A 319 5.01 45.25 3.50
CA HIS A 319 3.78 45.84 4.06
C HIS A 319 3.74 45.76 5.60
N LEU A 320 4.31 44.71 6.19
CA LEU A 320 4.42 44.57 7.65
C LEU A 320 5.55 45.43 8.22
N GLN A 321 6.65 45.59 7.49
CA GLN A 321 7.72 46.52 7.88
C GLN A 321 7.24 47.97 7.86
N ALA A 322 6.49 48.37 6.82
CA ALA A 322 5.89 49.70 6.73
C ALA A 322 4.86 49.94 7.84
N ALA A 323 4.05 48.93 8.19
CA ALA A 323 3.12 49.00 9.32
C ALA A 323 3.86 49.21 10.65
N ARG A 324 4.98 48.51 10.88
CA ARG A 324 5.82 48.69 12.07
C ARG A 324 6.47 50.08 12.10
N ALA A 325 6.95 50.59 10.97
CA ALA A 325 7.53 51.93 10.87
C ALA A 325 6.52 53.05 11.18
N ARG A 326 5.22 52.80 10.97
CA ARG A 326 4.12 53.71 11.30
C ARG A 326 3.69 53.65 12.78
N GLY A 327 4.38 52.89 13.62
CA GLY A 327 4.11 52.84 15.07
C GLY A 327 2.92 51.97 15.49
N LEU A 328 2.44 51.07 14.62
CA LEU A 328 1.40 50.11 14.99
C LEU A 328 1.86 49.24 16.17
N ASP A 329 0.98 49.04 17.14
CA ASP A 329 1.23 48.16 18.28
C ASP A 329 1.62 46.75 17.81
N ASN A 330 2.61 46.16 18.47
CA ASN A 330 3.11 44.84 18.13
C ASN A 330 2.01 43.79 18.27
N GLY A 331 1.15 43.85 19.31
CA GLY A 331 0.08 42.88 19.49
C GLY A 331 -0.91 42.85 18.33
N VAL A 332 -1.30 44.04 17.84
CA VAL A 332 -2.19 44.21 16.68
C VAL A 332 -1.51 43.74 15.39
N LEU A 333 -0.23 44.12 15.18
CA LEU A 333 0.56 43.69 14.03
C LEU A 333 0.62 42.15 13.92
N TRP A 334 0.87 41.48 15.05
CA TRP A 334 0.96 40.02 15.12
C TRP A 334 -0.38 39.32 14.85
N ARG A 335 -1.44 39.68 15.61
CA ARG A 335 -2.73 38.97 15.52
C ARG A 335 -3.47 39.23 14.22
N ARG A 336 -3.45 40.48 13.74
CA ARG A 336 -4.29 40.90 12.61
C ARG A 336 -3.57 40.81 11.27
N HIS A 337 -2.29 41.17 11.21
CA HIS A 337 -1.60 41.27 9.92
C HIS A 337 -0.70 40.07 9.63
N LEU A 338 0.07 39.58 10.62
CA LEU A 338 0.96 38.45 10.38
C LEU A 338 0.22 37.12 10.23
N LEU A 339 -0.64 36.76 11.20
CA LEU A 339 -1.36 35.49 11.15
C LEU A 339 -2.26 35.39 9.92
N GLN A 340 -2.87 36.51 9.50
CA GLN A 340 -3.65 36.56 8.28
C GLN A 340 -2.77 36.35 7.03
N ALA A 341 -1.61 37.02 6.95
CA ALA A 341 -0.69 36.88 5.83
C ALA A 341 -0.07 35.47 5.72
N SER A 342 0.13 34.78 6.85
CA SER A 342 0.68 33.42 6.89
C SER A 342 -0.37 32.31 6.84
N SER A 343 -1.66 32.64 6.98
CA SER A 343 -2.74 31.66 7.16
C SER A 343 -2.81 30.61 6.04
N ALA A 344 -2.66 31.02 4.77
CA ALA A 344 -2.66 30.10 3.64
C ALA A 344 -1.48 29.12 3.68
N ALA A 345 -0.27 29.59 4.01
CA ALA A 345 0.90 28.72 4.11
C ALA A 345 0.82 27.76 5.32
N LEU A 346 0.29 28.25 6.46
CA LEU A 346 0.05 27.42 7.64
C LEU A 346 -1.01 26.34 7.36
N LEU A 347 -2.11 26.70 6.68
CA LEU A 347 -3.15 25.75 6.29
C LEU A 347 -2.60 24.70 5.32
N ALA A 348 -1.83 25.12 4.30
CA ALA A 348 -1.23 24.21 3.34
C ALA A 348 -0.34 23.15 4.03
N HIS A 349 0.46 23.55 5.03
CA HIS A 349 1.27 22.59 5.80
C HIS A 349 0.41 21.68 6.67
N PHE A 350 -0.60 22.23 7.38
CA PHE A 350 -1.50 21.43 8.22
C PHE A 350 -2.23 20.33 7.42
N VAL A 351 -2.63 20.65 6.19
CA VAL A 351 -3.31 19.71 5.29
C VAL A 351 -2.46 18.48 4.96
N LEU A 352 -1.13 18.63 4.87
CA LEU A 352 -0.22 17.51 4.63
C LEU A 352 -0.26 16.44 5.74
N ALA A 353 -0.68 16.83 6.95
CA ALA A 353 -0.79 15.91 8.07
C ALA A 353 -2.14 15.16 8.12
N LEU A 354 -3.18 15.64 7.43
CA LEU A 354 -4.53 15.05 7.47
C LEU A 354 -4.62 13.60 6.97
N PRO A 355 -3.90 13.15 5.92
CA PRO A 355 -3.94 11.75 5.49
C PRO A 355 -3.48 10.77 6.59
N PHE A 356 -2.58 11.21 7.46
CA PHE A 356 -2.10 10.40 8.60
C PHE A 356 -3.15 10.23 9.70
N LEU A 357 -4.25 10.99 9.68
CA LEU A 357 -5.39 10.76 10.57
C LEU A 357 -6.03 9.40 10.32
N VAL A 358 -6.07 8.97 9.06
CA VAL A 358 -6.64 7.69 8.68
C VAL A 358 -5.59 6.60 8.72
N LEU A 359 -4.42 6.82 8.12
CA LEU A 359 -3.33 5.84 8.11
C LEU A 359 -2.83 5.50 9.52
N GLY A 360 -2.92 6.45 10.45
CA GLY A 360 -2.41 6.29 11.80
C GLY A 360 -0.88 6.35 11.86
N SER A 361 -0.33 5.87 12.98
CA SER A 361 1.11 5.82 13.19
C SER A 361 1.58 4.37 13.22
N LEU A 362 2.30 3.95 12.17
CA LEU A 362 2.87 2.61 12.04
C LEU A 362 3.67 2.21 13.30
N ILE A 363 4.47 3.15 13.82
CA ILE A 363 5.36 2.90 14.96
C ILE A 363 4.57 2.85 16.27
N LEU A 364 3.72 3.85 16.54
CA LEU A 364 3.02 3.91 17.81
C LEU A 364 2.00 2.78 17.96
N GLU A 365 1.29 2.45 16.88
CA GLU A 365 0.31 1.37 16.92
C GLU A 365 0.97 0.00 17.16
N GLN A 366 2.12 -0.25 16.53
CA GLN A 366 2.91 -1.47 16.77
C GLN A 366 3.47 -1.52 18.20
N VAL A 367 4.02 -0.40 18.68
CA VAL A 367 4.64 -0.34 20.01
C VAL A 367 3.59 -0.44 21.12
N PHE A 368 2.44 0.22 21.00
CA PHE A 368 1.38 0.24 22.01
C PHE A 368 0.30 -0.83 21.79
N VAL A 369 0.47 -1.69 20.77
CA VAL A 369 -0.46 -2.78 20.42
C VAL A 369 -1.87 -2.24 20.16
N VAL A 370 -1.96 -1.14 19.40
CA VAL A 370 -3.23 -0.58 18.94
C VAL A 370 -3.58 -1.25 17.61
N PRO A 371 -4.74 -1.92 17.49
CA PRO A 371 -5.15 -2.60 16.26
C PRO A 371 -5.73 -1.60 15.25
N GLY A 372 -4.91 -0.62 14.85
CA GLY A 372 -5.23 0.40 13.85
C GLY A 372 -4.75 0.03 12.44
N LEU A 373 -4.95 0.95 11.50
CA LEU A 373 -4.58 0.78 10.09
C LEU A 373 -3.07 0.71 9.89
N GLY A 374 -2.30 1.44 10.68
CA GLY A 374 -0.86 1.42 10.59
C GLY A 374 -0.30 0.06 10.98
N ALA A 375 -0.77 -0.50 12.10
CA ALA A 375 -0.40 -1.85 12.49
C ALA A 375 -0.83 -2.90 11.44
N TYR A 376 -2.01 -2.74 10.85
CA TYR A 376 -2.52 -3.62 9.79
C TYR A 376 -1.68 -3.61 8.52
N LEU A 377 -1.21 -2.44 8.10
CA LEU A 377 -0.32 -2.30 6.93
C LEU A 377 1.02 -3.02 7.16
N VAL A 378 1.60 -2.89 8.36
CA VAL A 378 2.85 -3.59 8.71
C VAL A 378 2.64 -5.09 8.70
N ASP A 379 1.52 -5.56 9.22
CA ASP A 379 1.18 -6.98 9.26
C ASP A 379 0.97 -7.56 7.85
N ALA A 380 0.21 -6.86 7.00
CA ALA A 380 0.02 -7.20 5.59
C ALA A 380 1.35 -7.22 4.82
N ALA A 381 2.26 -6.29 5.11
CA ALA A 381 3.58 -6.27 4.50
C ALA A 381 4.44 -7.47 4.90
N ARG A 382 4.34 -7.94 6.15
CA ARG A 382 5.07 -9.12 6.64
C ARG A 382 4.54 -10.42 6.05
N HIS A 383 3.23 -10.53 5.90
CA HIS A 383 2.55 -11.73 5.37
C HIS A 383 2.30 -11.66 3.85
N ALA A 384 2.84 -10.65 3.17
CA ALA A 384 2.67 -10.42 1.73
C ALA A 384 1.19 -10.44 1.27
N ASP A 385 0.27 -9.91 2.09
CA ASP A 385 -1.14 -9.79 1.74
C ASP A 385 -1.34 -8.67 0.71
N ALA A 386 -1.35 -9.07 -0.57
CA ALA A 386 -1.47 -8.15 -1.69
C ALA A 386 -2.79 -7.38 -1.69
N ALA A 387 -3.90 -8.00 -1.26
CA ALA A 387 -5.21 -7.37 -1.23
C ALA A 387 -5.23 -6.18 -0.26
N VAL A 388 -4.69 -6.39 0.95
CA VAL A 388 -4.60 -5.34 1.98
C VAL A 388 -3.64 -4.23 1.59
N LEU A 389 -2.45 -4.58 1.07
CA LEU A 389 -1.45 -3.59 0.64
C LEU A 389 -1.98 -2.71 -0.50
N ARG A 390 -2.63 -3.33 -1.49
CA ARG A 390 -3.25 -2.62 -2.62
C ARG A 390 -4.37 -1.70 -2.15
N ALA A 391 -5.30 -2.21 -1.35
CA ALA A 391 -6.44 -1.45 -0.86
C ALA A 391 -6.03 -0.27 0.03
N THR A 392 -5.11 -0.49 0.97
CA THR A 392 -4.63 0.56 1.87
C THR A 392 -3.88 1.64 1.10
N THR A 393 -3.00 1.26 0.17
CA THR A 393 -2.23 2.24 -0.64
C THR A 393 -3.15 3.06 -1.55
N PHE A 394 -4.14 2.42 -2.18
CA PHE A 394 -5.15 3.11 -2.98
C PHE A 394 -5.96 4.10 -2.12
N LEU A 395 -6.43 3.68 -0.95
CA LEU A 395 -7.19 4.52 -0.03
C LEU A 395 -6.37 5.73 0.46
N VAL A 396 -5.13 5.51 0.90
CA VAL A 396 -4.23 6.58 1.34
C VAL A 396 -3.97 7.56 0.21
N THR A 397 -3.76 7.07 -1.02
CA THR A 397 -3.59 7.91 -2.20
C THR A 397 -4.81 8.79 -2.43
N LEU A 398 -6.01 8.20 -2.42
CA LEU A 398 -7.25 8.94 -2.62
C LEU A 398 -7.45 10.02 -1.54
N LEU A 399 -7.19 9.68 -0.27
CA LEU A 399 -7.29 10.62 0.85
C LEU A 399 -6.25 11.73 0.75
N TYR A 400 -5.01 11.40 0.38
CA TYR A 400 -3.94 12.38 0.16
C TYR A 400 -4.35 13.40 -0.91
N LEU A 401 -4.82 12.92 -2.06
CA LEU A 401 -5.31 13.76 -3.14
C LEU A 401 -6.51 14.62 -2.72
N LEU A 402 -7.47 14.02 -2.02
CA LEU A 402 -8.64 14.73 -1.51
C LEU A 402 -8.24 15.86 -0.55
N PHE A 403 -7.42 15.56 0.47
CA PHE A 403 -7.01 16.56 1.44
C PHE A 403 -6.16 17.63 0.79
N GLN A 404 -5.25 17.28 -0.12
CA GLN A 404 -4.44 18.25 -0.83
C GLN A 404 -5.30 19.22 -1.68
N GLU A 405 -6.30 18.73 -2.41
CA GLU A 405 -7.23 19.59 -3.13
C GLU A 405 -8.04 20.49 -2.18
N LEU A 406 -8.50 19.95 -1.05
CA LEU A 406 -9.17 20.74 -0.01
C LEU A 406 -8.25 21.83 0.56
N GLY A 407 -6.96 21.54 0.73
CA GLY A 407 -5.96 22.50 1.16
C GLY A 407 -5.70 23.60 0.15
N ASP A 408 -5.56 23.25 -1.12
CA ASP A 408 -5.40 24.22 -2.21
C ASP A 408 -6.62 25.15 -2.31
N LEU A 409 -7.83 24.60 -2.20
CA LEU A 409 -9.06 25.38 -2.18
C LEU A 409 -9.15 26.28 -0.94
N GLY A 410 -8.83 25.74 0.25
CA GLY A 410 -8.82 26.49 1.50
C GLY A 410 -7.80 27.63 1.49
N SER A 411 -6.60 27.38 0.98
CA SER A 411 -5.55 28.38 0.85
C SER A 411 -5.91 29.49 -0.12
N ARG A 412 -6.57 29.18 -1.25
CA ARG A 412 -7.11 30.18 -2.18
C ARG A 412 -8.21 31.04 -1.57
N TRP A 413 -9.05 30.45 -0.72
CA TRP A 413 -10.11 31.18 -0.02
C TRP A 413 -9.54 32.14 1.04
N LEU A 414 -8.50 31.70 1.74
CA LEU A 414 -7.79 32.51 2.73
C LEU A 414 -6.94 33.62 2.10
N ASP A 415 -6.36 33.42 0.91
CA ASP A 415 -5.56 34.45 0.24
C ASP A 415 -6.46 35.53 -0.40
N PRO A 416 -6.43 36.78 0.10
CA PRO A 416 -7.22 37.88 -0.46
C PRO A 416 -6.86 38.24 -1.91
N ARG A 417 -5.67 37.86 -2.41
CA ARG A 417 -5.21 38.18 -3.78
C ARG A 417 -5.98 37.39 -4.85
N PHE A 418 -6.43 36.18 -4.53
CA PHE A 418 -7.17 35.32 -5.46
C PHE A 418 -8.69 35.53 -5.45
N ARG A 419 -9.22 36.35 -4.51
CA ARG A 419 -10.67 36.65 -4.43
C ARG A 419 -11.21 37.38 -5.66
N GLY A 420 -10.34 38.05 -6.43
CA GLY A 420 -10.73 38.73 -7.68
C GLY A 420 -11.05 37.76 -8.84
N GLU A 421 -10.40 36.59 -8.91
CA GLU A 421 -10.62 35.61 -9.99
C GLU A 421 -11.88 34.76 -9.79
N LEU A 422 -12.40 34.66 -8.56
CA LEU A 422 -13.60 33.87 -8.26
C LEU A 422 -14.92 34.64 -8.49
N ARG A 423 -14.84 35.94 -8.78
CA ARG A 423 -16.00 36.80 -9.09
C ARG A 423 -16.18 37.10 -10.59
N SER A 424 -15.33 36.52 -11.46
CA SER A 424 -15.40 36.59 -12.92
C SER A 424 -15.51 35.20 -13.52
#